data_AF-A0A0P0EJK5-F1
#
_entry.id   AF-A0A0P0EJK5-F1
#
_cell.length_a   1.000
_cell.length_b   1.000
_cell.length_c   1.000
_cell.angle_alpha   90.00
_cell.angle_beta   90.00
_cell.angle_gamma   90.00
#
_symmetry.space_group_name_H-M   'P 1'
#
loop_
_entity.id
_entity.type
_entity.pdbx_description
1 polymer ?
#
loop_
_entity_poly.entity_id
_entity_poly.type
_entity_poly.pdbx_seq_one_letter_code
_entity_poly.pdbx_strand_id
1 'polypeptide(L)'
;MTITTWIATHSDGTTCTVATTTANCSHNHTYTAPTEAPGTKGLLITTTGELAIAAFAELEDYQRAVGGYIETVSLDDRHDLIANEEGLIQRLPMNLLASAIAKRPLVGDVVIVGFDDASGDFVDVDDSMVDSIRRTLSA
;
A
#
# COMPACT_ATOMS: atom_id res chain seq x y z
N MET A 1 11.87 2.30 -6.43
CA MET A 1 13.05 2.32 -5.55
C MET A 1 12.52 2.30 -4.13
N THR A 2 12.36 1.13 -3.52
CA THR A 2 11.83 0.97 -2.16
C THR A 2 12.92 1.37 -1.17
N ILE A 3 12.63 2.37 -0.32
CA ILE A 3 13.51 2.69 0.81
C ILE A 3 13.15 1.71 1.92
N THR A 4 13.78 0.54 1.92
CA THR A 4 13.71 -0.38 3.06
C THR A 4 14.62 0.17 4.14
N THR A 5 14.05 0.77 5.17
CA THR A 5 14.80 1.24 6.33
C THR A 5 15.14 0.03 7.20
N TRP A 6 16.42 -0.33 7.27
CA TRP A 6 16.89 -1.43 8.12
C TRP A 6 17.20 -0.90 9.52
N ILE A 7 16.58 -1.48 10.54
CA ILE A 7 16.92 -1.24 11.95
C ILE A 7 17.83 -2.38 12.39
N ALA A 8 19.04 -2.06 12.82
CA ALA A 8 19.96 -3.04 13.41
C ALA A 8 19.87 -2.97 14.94
N THR A 9 19.84 -4.14 15.59
CA THR A 9 19.89 -4.27 17.05
C THR A 9 21.25 -4.80 17.49
N HIS A 10 21.86 -4.14 18.46
CA HIS A 10 23.14 -4.51 19.03
C HIS A 10 22.98 -5.56 20.14
N SER A 11 24.06 -6.25 20.49
CA SER A 11 24.08 -7.25 21.57
C SER A 11 23.80 -6.66 22.96
N ASP A 12 23.89 -5.33 23.11
CA ASP A 12 23.55 -4.57 24.31
C ASP A 12 22.09 -4.06 24.32
N GLY A 13 21.31 -4.36 23.30
CA GLY A 13 19.91 -3.97 23.17
C GLY A 13 19.67 -2.58 22.57
N THR A 14 20.72 -1.84 22.18
CA THR A 14 20.56 -0.56 21.47
C THR A 14 20.17 -0.78 20.00
N THR A 15 19.49 0.20 19.40
CA THR A 15 19.10 0.16 17.98
C THR A 15 19.72 1.32 17.20
N CYS A 16 20.05 1.08 15.93
CA CYS A 16 20.57 2.09 15.01
C CYS A 16 19.82 2.04 13.67
N THR A 17 19.45 3.21 13.14
CA THR A 17 18.84 3.36 11.82
C THR A 17 19.94 3.32 10.76
N VAL A 18 20.13 2.18 10.11
CA VAL A 18 21.16 2.05 9.07
C VAL A 18 20.55 2.48 7.75
N ALA A 19 20.71 3.77 7.44
CA ALA A 19 20.45 4.26 6.09
C ALA A 19 21.50 3.64 5.17
N THR A 20 21.05 2.88 4.17
CA THR A 20 21.83 2.38 3.02
C THR A 20 22.91 1.33 3.30
N THR A 21 22.55 0.09 2.91
CA THR A 21 23.44 -0.96 2.38
C THR A 21 24.70 -1.29 3.20
N THR A 22 24.57 -2.22 4.15
CA THR A 22 25.50 -3.28 4.62
C THR A 22 27.04 -3.12 4.65
N ALA A 23 27.66 -2.01 4.29
CA ALA A 23 29.10 -1.97 4.00
C ALA A 23 29.97 -1.11 4.94
N ASN A 24 29.42 -0.34 5.89
CA ASN A 24 30.21 0.70 6.57
C ASN A 24 30.22 0.67 8.11
N CYS A 25 29.91 -0.45 8.76
CA CYS A 25 30.04 -0.56 10.22
C CYS A 25 31.17 -1.53 10.60
N SER A 26 32.04 -1.13 11.53
CA SER A 26 33.25 -1.88 11.95
C SER A 26 32.96 -3.07 12.89
N HIS A 27 31.71 -3.50 12.98
CA HIS A 27 31.27 -4.60 13.83
C HIS A 27 30.15 -5.40 13.15
N ASN A 28 29.94 -6.62 13.61
CA ASN A 28 28.98 -7.53 13.02
C ASN A 28 27.57 -7.24 13.56
N HIS A 29 26.57 -7.24 12.68
CA HIS A 29 25.17 -7.10 13.06
C HIS A 29 24.42 -8.41 12.85
N THR A 30 23.48 -8.73 13.74
CA THR A 30 22.43 -9.72 13.45
C THR A 30 21.29 -8.94 12.81
N TYR A 31 21.09 -9.13 11.51
CA TYR A 31 19.97 -8.55 10.79
C TYR A 31 18.75 -9.44 11.01
N THR A 32 17.76 -8.95 11.74
CA THR A 32 16.40 -9.44 11.55
C THR A 32 15.88 -8.69 10.33
N ALA A 33 15.48 -9.41 9.27
CA ALA A 33 14.68 -8.79 8.21
C ALA A 33 13.56 -7.99 8.89
N PRO A 34 13.22 -6.77 8.41
CA PRO A 34 12.04 -6.10 8.93
C PRO A 34 10.91 -7.11 8.81
N THR A 35 10.42 -7.62 9.96
CA THR A 35 9.18 -8.37 10.02
C THR A 35 8.19 -7.54 9.23
N GLU A 36 7.59 -8.11 8.20
CA GLU A 36 6.53 -7.48 7.42
C GLU A 36 5.63 -6.74 8.43
N ALA A 37 5.51 -5.42 8.26
CA ALA A 37 4.73 -4.63 9.20
C ALA A 37 3.35 -5.29 9.32
N PRO A 38 2.87 -5.60 10.54
CA PRO A 38 1.59 -6.27 10.69
C PRO A 38 0.52 -5.45 9.95
N GLY A 39 -0.24 -6.09 9.08
CA GLY A 39 -1.28 -5.43 8.30
C GLY A 39 -1.44 -6.04 6.91
N THR A 40 -2.57 -5.72 6.29
CA THR A 40 -2.92 -6.17 4.95
C THR A 40 -2.07 -5.43 3.91
N LYS A 41 -1.39 -6.15 3.03
CA LYS A 41 -0.66 -5.59 1.90
C LYS A 41 -1.65 -5.02 0.89
N GLY A 42 -1.58 -3.71 0.65
CA GLY A 42 -2.36 -3.01 -0.35
C GLY A 42 -1.49 -2.27 -1.37
N LEU A 43 -2.08 -1.96 -2.53
CA LEU A 43 -1.48 -1.11 -3.57
C LEU A 43 -2.15 0.26 -3.55
N LEU A 44 -1.44 1.27 -3.05
CA LEU A 44 -1.83 2.68 -3.15
C LEU A 44 -1.62 3.18 -4.57
N ILE A 45 -2.65 3.81 -5.13
CA ILE A 45 -2.62 4.52 -6.40
C ILE A 45 -2.91 5.98 -6.12
N THR A 46 -1.90 6.85 -6.26
CA THR A 46 -2.08 8.28 -6.07
C THR A 46 -2.79 8.90 -7.27
N THR A 47 -3.38 10.07 -7.07
CA THR A 47 -3.96 10.92 -8.11
C THR A 47 -2.96 11.38 -9.17
N THR A 48 -1.66 11.37 -8.85
CA THR A 48 -0.57 11.62 -9.81
C THR A 48 -0.19 10.38 -10.63
N GLY A 49 -0.78 9.22 -10.34
CA GLY A 49 -0.50 7.95 -11.01
C GLY A 49 0.70 7.20 -10.44
N GLU A 50 1.18 7.59 -9.26
CA GLU A 50 2.24 6.84 -8.56
C GLU A 50 1.67 5.60 -7.87
N LEU A 51 2.46 4.53 -7.86
CA LEU A 51 2.11 3.25 -7.28
C LEU A 51 3.01 2.95 -6.09
N ALA A 52 2.44 2.65 -4.93
CA ALA A 52 3.17 2.26 -3.74
C ALA A 52 2.54 1.03 -3.07
N ILE A 53 3.38 0.08 -2.65
CA ILE A 53 2.93 -1.02 -1.78
C ILE A 53 3.04 -0.53 -0.34
N ALA A 54 1.97 -0.70 0.43
CA ALA A 54 1.90 -0.35 1.84
C ALA A 54 1.17 -1.45 2.63
N ALA A 55 1.41 -1.51 3.93
CA ALA A 55 0.69 -2.37 4.85
C ALA A 55 -0.34 -1.53 5.63
N PHE A 56 -1.54 -2.08 5.81
CA PHE A 56 -2.67 -1.42 6.46
C PHE A 56 -3.19 -2.30 7.59
N ALA A 57 -2.97 -1.89 8.84
CA ALA A 57 -3.27 -2.70 10.02
C ALA A 57 -4.66 -2.40 10.58
N GLU A 58 -5.04 -1.12 10.54
CA GLU A 58 -6.26 -0.61 11.16
C GLU A 58 -7.05 0.24 10.16
N LEU A 59 -8.34 0.49 10.44
CA LEU A 59 -9.22 1.30 9.60
C LEU A 59 -8.62 2.67 9.31
N GLU A 60 -7.98 3.27 10.30
CA GLU A 60 -7.37 4.58 10.24
C GLU A 60 -6.21 4.65 9.23
N ASP A 61 -5.54 3.53 8.94
CA ASP A 61 -4.49 3.50 7.91
C ASP A 61 -5.08 3.70 6.52
N TYR A 62 -6.19 3.03 6.23
CA TYR A 62 -6.92 3.20 4.98
C TYR A 62 -7.49 4.61 4.84
N GLN A 63 -8.10 5.13 5.91
CA GLN A 63 -8.64 6.49 5.94
C GLN A 63 -7.57 7.55 5.69
N ARG A 64 -6.37 7.40 6.29
CA ARG A 64 -5.23 8.29 6.05
C ARG A 64 -4.75 8.22 4.61
N ALA A 65 -4.71 7.03 4.02
CA ALA A 65 -4.23 6.83 2.65
C ALA A 65 -5.18 7.43 1.59
N VAL A 66 -6.49 7.37 1.80
CA VAL A 66 -7.46 7.96 0.86
C VAL A 66 -7.87 9.40 1.23
N GLY A 67 -7.47 9.87 2.41
CA GLY A 67 -7.71 11.23 2.89
C GLY A 67 -9.12 11.49 3.41
N GLY A 68 -9.81 10.50 3.98
CA GLY A 68 -11.18 10.64 4.48
C GLY A 68 -11.83 9.34 4.90
N TYR A 69 -13.16 9.34 5.04
CA TYR A 69 -13.93 8.12 5.25
C TYR A 69 -13.83 7.20 4.04
N ILE A 70 -13.88 5.89 4.27
CA ILE A 70 -13.65 4.90 3.22
C ILE A 70 -14.97 4.37 2.66
N GLU A 71 -15.00 4.14 1.36
CA GLU A 71 -15.97 3.28 0.69
C GLU A 71 -15.24 2.20 -0.11
N THR A 72 -15.85 1.01 -0.23
CA THR A 72 -15.34 -0.08 -1.05
C THR A 72 -16.01 -0.10 -2.43
N VAL A 73 -15.21 -0.27 -3.47
CA VAL A 73 -15.65 -0.41 -4.85
C VAL A 73 -15.11 -1.73 -5.39
N SER A 74 -15.99 -2.70 -5.58
CA SER A 74 -15.59 -4.02 -6.05
C SER A 74 -15.03 -3.98 -7.46
N LEU A 75 -13.85 -4.58 -7.63
CA LEU A 75 -13.17 -4.74 -8.92
C LEU A 75 -13.51 -6.10 -9.54
N ASP A 76 -13.40 -7.15 -8.74
CA ASP A 76 -13.73 -8.53 -9.09
C ASP A 76 -14.02 -9.34 -7.82
N ASP A 77 -14.18 -10.67 -7.95
CA ASP A 77 -14.54 -11.57 -6.84
C ASP A 77 -13.46 -11.67 -5.74
N ARG A 78 -12.26 -11.13 -5.96
CA ARG A 78 -11.11 -11.27 -5.07
C ARG A 78 -10.45 -9.93 -4.72
N HIS A 79 -10.92 -8.81 -5.26
CA HIS A 79 -10.27 -7.51 -5.07
C HIS A 79 -11.29 -6.38 -4.94
N ASP A 80 -11.00 -5.48 -4.00
CA ASP A 80 -11.72 -4.24 -3.80
C ASP A 80 -10.79 -3.03 -3.95
N LEU A 81 -11.37 -1.91 -4.37
CA LEU A 81 -10.80 -0.57 -4.26
C LEU A 81 -11.38 0.13 -3.05
N ILE A 82 -10.50 0.65 -2.20
CA ILE A 82 -10.85 1.51 -1.09
C ILE A 82 -10.62 2.95 -1.55
N ALA A 83 -11.70 3.74 -1.54
CA ALA A 83 -11.70 5.12 -1.97
C ALA A 83 -12.27 6.04 -0.88
N ASN A 84 -12.08 7.35 -1.04
CA ASN A 84 -12.67 8.33 -0.14
C ASN A 84 -14.15 8.54 -0.46
N GLU A 85 -15.04 8.15 0.45
CA GLU A 85 -16.51 8.26 0.32
C GLU A 85 -16.95 9.71 0.05
N GLU A 86 -16.25 10.67 0.63
CA GLU A 86 -16.57 12.10 0.49
C GLU A 86 -15.80 12.76 -0.65
N GLY A 87 -14.99 12.02 -1.42
CA GLY A 87 -14.06 12.58 -2.38
C GLY A 87 -14.71 13.47 -3.45
N LEU A 88 -15.93 13.12 -3.88
CA LEU A 88 -16.69 13.94 -4.83
C LEU A 88 -17.17 15.26 -4.21
N ILE A 89 -17.65 15.21 -2.96
CA ILE A 89 -18.13 16.38 -2.21
C ILE A 89 -16.95 17.31 -1.90
N GLN A 90 -15.79 16.73 -1.56
CA GLN A 90 -14.53 17.44 -1.31
C GLN A 90 -13.86 17.94 -2.60
N ARG A 91 -14.38 17.58 -3.78
CA ARG A 91 -13.83 17.93 -5.11
C ARG A 91 -12.37 17.47 -5.28
N LEU A 92 -12.05 16.28 -4.78
CA LEU A 92 -10.74 15.67 -5.01
C LEU A 92 -10.48 15.49 -6.51
N PRO A 93 -9.22 15.58 -6.96
CA PRO A 93 -8.88 15.39 -8.36
C PRO A 93 -9.21 13.96 -8.82
N MET A 94 -9.60 13.80 -10.09
CA MET A 94 -9.87 12.49 -10.68
C MET A 94 -8.58 11.66 -10.74
N ASN A 95 -8.66 10.44 -10.25
CA ASN A 95 -7.58 9.46 -10.33
C ASN A 95 -7.75 8.65 -11.62
N LEU A 96 -7.05 9.06 -12.67
CA LEU A 96 -7.21 8.50 -14.02
C LEU A 96 -6.91 7.00 -14.05
N LEU A 97 -5.85 6.57 -13.36
CA LEU A 97 -5.45 5.16 -13.34
C LEU A 97 -6.48 4.32 -12.57
N ALA A 98 -6.85 4.74 -11.37
CA ALA A 98 -7.89 4.05 -10.59
C ALA A 98 -9.22 3.98 -11.35
N SER A 99 -9.60 5.08 -12.01
CA SER A 99 -10.84 5.15 -12.79
C SER A 99 -10.83 4.19 -13.98
N ALA A 100 -9.68 4.05 -14.65
CA ALA A 100 -9.52 3.12 -15.76
C ALA A 100 -9.61 1.65 -15.29
N ILE A 101 -8.99 1.32 -14.15
CA ILE A 101 -9.04 -0.01 -13.54
C ILE A 101 -10.48 -0.35 -13.13
N ALA A 102 -11.15 0.54 -12.40
CA ALA A 102 -12.51 0.35 -11.91
C ALA A 102 -13.61 0.52 -12.98
N LYS A 103 -13.24 0.98 -14.19
CA LYS A 103 -14.16 1.33 -15.29
C LYS A 103 -15.27 2.30 -14.87
N ARG A 104 -14.98 3.17 -13.90
CA ARG A 104 -15.89 4.21 -13.40
C ARG A 104 -15.09 5.38 -12.84
N PRO A 105 -15.64 6.61 -12.78
CA PRO A 105 -14.92 7.74 -12.22
C PRO A 105 -14.61 7.53 -10.73
N LEU A 106 -13.34 7.64 -10.37
CA LEU A 106 -12.84 7.68 -9.01
C LEU A 106 -12.01 8.96 -8.80
N VAL A 107 -12.10 9.53 -7.61
CA VAL A 107 -11.44 10.77 -7.23
C VAL A 107 -10.63 10.55 -5.96
N GLY A 108 -9.53 11.29 -5.81
CA GLY A 108 -8.60 11.10 -4.71
C GLY A 108 -7.71 9.87 -4.86
N ASP A 109 -6.82 9.70 -3.88
CA ASP A 109 -5.95 8.53 -3.80
C ASP A 109 -6.80 7.31 -3.40
N VAL A 110 -6.40 6.12 -3.86
CA VAL A 110 -7.15 4.89 -3.61
C VAL A 110 -6.21 3.73 -3.26
N VAL A 111 -6.72 2.73 -2.56
CA VAL A 111 -5.96 1.52 -2.22
C VAL A 111 -6.65 0.30 -2.83
N ILE A 112 -5.90 -0.54 -3.53
CA ILE A 112 -6.36 -1.87 -3.94
C ILE A 112 -5.93 -2.88 -2.88
N VAL A 113 -6.88 -3.70 -2.43
CA VAL A 113 -6.66 -4.83 -1.50
C VAL A 113 -7.25 -6.10 -2.08
N GLY A 114 -6.81 -7.25 -1.58
CA GLY A 114 -7.54 -8.49 -1.76
C GLY A 114 -8.78 -8.52 -0.86
N PHE A 115 -9.75 -9.34 -1.24
CA PHE A 115 -10.99 -9.55 -0.48
C PHE A 115 -11.27 -11.05 -0.34
N ASP A 116 -11.56 -11.49 0.87
CA ASP A 116 -12.02 -12.86 1.15
C ASP A 116 -13.55 -12.87 1.33
N ASP A 117 -14.27 -13.50 0.40
CA ASP A 117 -15.74 -13.55 0.42
C ASP A 117 -16.31 -14.32 1.61
N ALA A 118 -15.54 -15.26 2.15
CA ALA A 118 -15.97 -16.16 3.21
C ALA A 118 -15.93 -15.47 4.58
N SER A 119 -14.90 -14.67 4.84
CA SER A 119 -14.76 -13.93 6.08
C SER A 119 -15.32 -12.50 6.00
N GLY A 120 -15.33 -11.91 4.80
CA GLY A 120 -15.66 -10.50 4.58
C GLY A 120 -14.51 -9.55 4.93
N ASP A 121 -13.29 -10.06 5.10
CA ASP A 121 -12.12 -9.28 5.49
C ASP A 121 -11.26 -8.87 4.28
N PHE A 122 -10.52 -7.77 4.44
CA PHE A 122 -9.46 -7.40 3.53
C PHE A 122 -8.23 -8.29 3.74
N VAL A 123 -7.76 -8.87 2.65
CA VAL A 123 -6.56 -9.71 2.61
C VAL A 123 -5.52 -9.10 1.67
N ASP A 124 -4.31 -9.64 1.71
CA ASP A 124 -3.22 -9.14 0.88
C ASP A 124 -3.60 -9.12 -0.60
N VAL A 125 -3.27 -8.02 -1.27
CA VAL A 125 -3.36 -7.96 -2.73
C VAL A 125 -2.38 -8.96 -3.35
N ASP A 126 -2.86 -9.75 -4.30
CA ASP A 126 -2.02 -10.72 -5.00
C ASP A 126 -0.96 -10.01 -5.87
N ASP A 127 0.26 -10.55 -5.93
CA ASP A 127 1.34 -9.97 -6.75
C ASP A 127 0.99 -9.93 -8.25
N SER A 128 0.14 -10.84 -8.72
CA SER A 128 -0.34 -10.87 -10.10
C SER A 128 -1.17 -9.65 -10.47
N MET A 129 -1.98 -9.13 -9.53
CA MET A 129 -2.75 -7.89 -9.71
C MET A 129 -1.79 -6.69 -9.78
N VAL A 130 -0.85 -6.62 -8.83
CA VAL A 130 0.16 -5.56 -8.78
C VAL A 130 0.98 -5.52 -10.08
N ASP A 131 1.44 -6.66 -10.56
CA ASP A 131 2.24 -6.76 -11.78
C ASP A 131 1.43 -6.41 -13.03
N SER A 132 0.15 -6.78 -13.08
CA SER A 132 -0.74 -6.43 -14.19
C SER A 132 -0.93 -4.92 -14.31
N ILE A 133 -1.12 -4.23 -13.19
CA ILE A 133 -1.26 -2.76 -13.16
C ILE A 133 0.05 -2.09 -13.56
N ARG A 134 1.19 -2.56 -13.03
CA ARG A 134 2.51 -2.02 -13.39
C ARG A 134 2.83 -2.16 -14.88
N ARG A 135 2.48 -3.29 -15.49
CA ARG A 135 2.66 -3.51 -16.93
C ARG A 135 1.86 -2.54 -17.77
N THR A 136 0.64 -2.21 -17.34
CA THR A 136 -0.24 -1.26 -18.04
C THR A 136 0.35 0.15 -18.09
N LEU A 137 1.17 0.55 -17.11
CA LEU A 137 1.86 1.85 -17.10
C LEU A 137 3.17 1.87 -17.91
N SER A 138 3.71 0.70 -18.27
CA SER A 138 4.96 0.58 -19.02
C SER A 138 4.77 0.42 -20.54
N ALA A 139 3.52 0.35 -21.00
CA ALA A 139 3.12 0.19 -22.40
C ALA A 139 2.72 1.55 -23.01
#